data_AF-A0AA95Z9D2-F1
#
_entry.id   AF-A0AA95Z9D2-F1
#
_cell.length_a   1.000
_cell.length_b   1.000
_cell.length_c   1.000
_cell.angle_alpha   90.00
_cell.angle_beta   90.00
_cell.angle_gamma   90.00
#
_symmetry.space_group_name_H-M   'P 1'
#
loop_
_entity.id
_entity.type
_entity.pdbx_description
1 polymer ?
#
loop_
_entity_poly.entity_id
_entity_poly.type
_entity_poly.pdbx_seq_one_letter_code
_entity_poly.pdbx_strand_id
1 'polypeptide(L)' 'IGTTFLLICLLRHSYYHFSANHHFGFEAAAWYWHFVDVVWLFLYISIYWWGS' A
#
# COMPACT_ATOMS: atom_id res chain seq x y z
N ILE A 1 2.42 -8.70 -2.29
CA ILE A 1 0.99 -8.44 -2.64
C ILE A 1 0.72 -6.94 -2.73
N GLY A 2 1.01 -6.15 -1.69
CA GLY A 2 0.86 -4.69 -1.78
C GLY A 2 1.71 -4.05 -2.87
N THR A 3 2.96 -4.52 -3.04
CA THR A 3 3.91 -4.02 -4.05
C THR A 3 3.41 -4.27 -5.46
N THR A 4 2.90 -5.47 -5.74
CA THR A 4 2.31 -5.81 -7.04
C THR A 4 1.03 -5.02 -7.31
N PHE A 5 0.24 -4.73 -6.27
CA PHE A 5 -0.98 -3.93 -6.41
C PHE A 5 -0.68 -2.46 -6.73
N LEU A 6 0.31 -1.87 -6.07
CA LEU A 6 0.83 -0.54 -6.40
C LEU A 6 1.46 -0.49 -7.79
N LEU A 7 2.19 -1.53 -8.19
CA LEU A 7 2.75 -1.64 -9.54
C LEU A 7 1.65 -1.64 -10.60
N ILE A 8 0.55 -2.38 -10.40
CA ILE A 8 -0.60 -2.36 -11.32
C ILE A 8 -1.24 -0.97 -11.36
N CYS A 9 -1.36 -0.28 -10.21
CA CYS A 9 -1.85 1.10 -10.18
C CYS A 9 -0.90 2.04 -10.94
N LEU A 10 0.42 1.89 -10.82
CA LEU A 10 1.40 2.69 -11.56
C LEU A 10 1.26 2.47 -13.07
N LEU A 11 1.15 1.22 -13.52
CA LEU A 11 0.94 0.90 -14.93
C LEU A 11 -0.38 1.49 -15.44
N ARG A 12 -1.48 1.34 -14.70
CA ARG A 12 -2.78 1.95 -15.05
C ARG A 12 -2.72 3.48 -15.12
N HIS A 13 -1.93 4.11 -14.25
CA HIS A 13 -1.71 5.55 -14.29
C HIS A 13 -0.93 5.96 -15.55
N SER A 14 0.11 5.23 -15.94
CA SER A 14 0.86 5.50 -17.19
C SER A 14 0.03 5.36 -18.46
N TYR A 15 -1.03 4.54 -18.44
CA TYR A 15 -2.00 4.42 -19.53
C TYR A 15 -3.18 5.40 -19.43
N TYR A 16 -3.12 6.39 -18.52
CA TYR A 16 -4.18 7.40 -18.32
C TYR A 16 -5.56 6.81 -17.95
N HIS A 17 -5.61 5.66 -17.27
CA HIS A 17 -6.87 5.02 -16.87
C HIS A 17 -7.54 5.65 -15.64
N PHE A 18 -6.91 6.63 -15.00
CA PHE A 18 -7.44 7.31 -13.83
C PHE A 18 -7.87 8.73 -14.17
N SER A 19 -8.98 9.16 -13.58
CA SER A 19 -9.39 10.57 -13.59
C SER A 19 -9.35 11.13 -12.17
N ALA A 20 -9.30 12.46 -12.05
CA ALA A 20 -9.24 13.13 -10.75
C ALA A 20 -10.39 12.76 -9.80
N ASN A 21 -11.55 12.34 -10.34
CA ASN A 21 -12.70 11.92 -9.53
C ASN A 21 -12.91 10.41 -9.49
N HIS A 22 -12.21 9.63 -10.33
CA HIS A 22 -12.41 8.18 -10.44
C HIS A 22 -11.06 7.43 -10.40
N HIS A 23 -10.59 7.16 -9.19
CA HIS A 23 -9.34 6.45 -8.92
C HIS A 23 -9.44 5.50 -7.70
N PHE A 24 -10.61 4.89 -7.49
CA PHE A 24 -10.85 3.97 -6.36
C PHE A 24 -9.84 2.81 -6.29
N GLY A 25 -9.38 2.30 -7.43
CA GLY A 25 -8.36 1.24 -7.45
C GLY A 25 -7.02 1.66 -6.85
N PHE A 26 -6.64 2.94 -7.01
CA PHE A 26 -5.45 3.51 -6.37
C PHE A 26 -5.70 3.75 -4.87
N GLU A 27 -6.89 4.22 -4.51
CA GLU A 27 -7.28 4.40 -3.11
C GLU A 27 -7.22 3.07 -2.35
N ALA A 28 -7.82 2.00 -2.89
CA ALA A 28 -7.75 0.67 -2.30
C ALA A 28 -6.30 0.16 -2.13
N ALA A 29 -5.42 0.45 -3.09
CA ALA A 29 -4.01 0.10 -2.99
C ALA A 29 -3.29 0.90 -1.89
N ALA A 30 -3.60 2.18 -1.74
CA ALA A 30 -3.05 3.02 -0.67
C ALA A 30 -3.51 2.55 0.72
N TRP A 31 -4.80 2.23 0.88
CA TRP A 31 -5.34 1.67 2.13
C TRP A 31 -4.66 0.33 2.48
N TYR A 32 -4.49 -0.56 1.50
CA TYR A 32 -3.77 -1.82 1.71
C TYR A 32 -2.30 -1.59 2.10
N TRP A 33 -1.64 -0.62 1.47
CA TRP A 33 -0.25 -0.30 1.78
C TRP A 33 -0.08 0.23 3.21
N HIS A 34 -0.94 1.15 3.64
CA HIS A 34 -0.93 1.65 5.01
C HIS A 34 -1.21 0.56 6.06
N PHE A 35 -2.09 -0.40 5.74
CA PHE A 35 -2.30 -1.56 6.62
C PHE A 35 -1.00 -2.37 6.83
N VAL A 36 -0.23 -2.61 5.76
CA VAL A 36 1.06 -3.33 5.84
C VAL A 36 2.06 -2.55 6.71
N ASP A 37 2.13 -1.22 6.56
CA ASP A 37 3.01 -0.37 7.37
C ASP A 37 2.66 -0.45 8.87
N VAL A 38 1.38 -0.38 9.22
CA VAL A 38 0.94 -0.48 10.62
C VAL A 38 1.31 -1.83 11.22
N VAL A 39 1.05 -2.93 10.51
CA VAL A 39 1.44 -4.28 10.95
C VAL A 39 2.95 -4.38 11.17
N TRP A 40 3.74 -3.78 10.28
CA TRP A 40 5.20 -3.75 10.41
C TRP A 40 5.66 -2.99 11.66
N LEU A 41 5.07 -1.82 11.95
CA LEU A 41 5.39 -1.05 13.16
C LEU A 41 5.15 -1.84 14.45
N PHE A 42 4.01 -2.54 14.53
CA PHE A 42 3.72 -3.41 15.67
C PHE A 42 4.75 -4.54 15.80
N LEU A 43 5.06 -5.20 14.68
CA LEU A 43 6.04 -6.28 14.65
C LEU A 43 7.45 -5.82 15.04
N TYR A 44 7.87 -4.64 14.59
CA TYR A 44 9.15 -4.04 14.94
C TYR A 44 9.26 -3.76 16.45
N ILE A 45 8.26 -3.10 17.03
CA ILE A 45 8.27 -2.76 18.45
C ILE A 45 8.22 -4.04 19.31
N SER A 46 7.31 -4.98 19.01
CA SER A 46 7.10 -6.15 19.86
C SER A 46 8.21 -7.20 19.77
N ILE A 47 8.73 -7.49 18.57
CA ILE A 47 9.69 -8.59 18.37
C ILE A 47 11.12 -8.07 18.40
N TYR A 48 11.41 -7.01 17.64
CA TYR A 48 12.79 -6.58 17.42
C TYR A 48 13.30 -5.65 18.51
N TRP A 49 12.44 -4.82 19.09
CA TRP A 49 12.83 -3.92 20.17
C TRP A 49 12.58 -4.53 21.55
N TRP A 50 11.34 -4.90 21.87
CA TRP A 50 11.04 -5.39 23.22
C TRP A 50 11.55 -6.82 23.48
N GLY A 51 11.73 -7.62 22.43
CA GLY A 51 12.29 -8.97 22.50
C GLY A 51 13.82 -9.05 22.50
N SER A 52 14.55 -7.91 22.46
CA SER A 52 16.01 -7.85 22.54
C SER A 52 16.51 -7.56 23.95
#